data_AF-A0A349HAL1-F1
#
_entry.id   AF-A0A349HAL1-F1
#
_cell.length_a   1.000
_cell.length_b   1.000
_cell.length_c   1.000
_cell.angle_alpha   90.00
_cell.angle_beta   90.00
_cell.angle_gamma   90.00
#
_symmetry.space_group_name_H-M   'P 1'
#
loop_
_entity.id
_entity.type
_entity.pdbx_description
1 polymer ?
#
loop_
_entity_poly.entity_id
_entity_poly.type
_entity_poly.pdbx_seq_one_letter_code
_entity_poly.pdbx_strand_id
1 'polypeptide(L)'
;YDRPYATHEEGYPGLVVHGPLTAVLLMELVRKHVNQPVREYSFRGLAPLFDLAPFRLAGTADDGAVTLEALGPDGTTAMSASAELAV
;
A
#
# COMPACT_ATOMS: atom_id res chain seq x y z
N TYR A 1 -19.61 1.89 2.55
CA TYR A 1 -19.24 0.67 3.30
C TYR A 1 -20.11 0.57 4.53
N ASP A 2 -20.52 -0.64 4.89
CA ASP A 2 -21.37 -0.94 6.04
C ASP A 2 -20.48 -1.29 7.24
N ARG A 3 -20.33 -0.35 8.18
CA ARG A 3 -19.51 -0.56 9.38
C ARG A 3 -20.13 -1.60 10.31
N PRO A 4 -21.44 -1.56 10.65
CA PRO A 4 -22.08 -2.61 11.42
C PRO A 4 -21.80 -4.01 10.88
N TYR A 5 -21.91 -4.21 9.57
CA TYR A 5 -21.60 -5.51 8.95
C TYR A 5 -20.12 -5.88 9.15
N ALA A 6 -19.20 -4.99 8.82
CA ALA A 6 -17.76 -5.24 8.97
C ALA A 6 -17.38 -5.59 10.42
N THR A 7 -17.97 -4.92 11.41
CA THR A 7 -17.61 -5.11 12.82
C THR A 7 -18.35 -6.25 13.50
N HIS A 8 -19.62 -6.48 13.17
CA HIS A 8 -20.44 -7.47 13.88
C HIS A 8 -20.57 -8.81 13.14
N GLU A 9 -20.57 -8.80 11.81
CA GLU A 9 -20.73 -10.01 11.00
C GLU A 9 -19.37 -10.57 10.54
N GLU A 10 -18.46 -9.70 10.09
CA GLU A 10 -17.12 -10.12 9.63
C GLU A 10 -16.08 -10.14 10.76
N GLY A 11 -16.38 -9.51 11.90
CA GLY A 11 -15.50 -9.46 13.08
C GLY A 11 -14.26 -8.58 12.89
N TYR A 12 -14.24 -7.71 11.89
CA TYR A 12 -13.16 -6.74 11.72
C TYR A 12 -13.21 -5.64 12.79
N PRO A 13 -12.06 -5.12 13.23
CA PRO A 13 -12.04 -4.03 14.20
C PRO A 13 -12.56 -2.69 13.63
N GLY A 14 -12.63 -2.54 12.31
CA GLY A 14 -13.07 -1.33 11.61
C GLY A 14 -13.31 -1.59 10.12
N LEU A 15 -13.44 -0.53 9.33
CA LEU A 15 -13.60 -0.66 7.88
C LEU A 15 -12.25 -1.04 7.26
N VAL A 16 -12.23 -2.08 6.44
CA VAL A 16 -11.06 -2.46 5.65
C VAL A 16 -10.78 -1.36 4.64
N VAL A 17 -9.56 -0.83 4.66
CA VAL A 17 -9.08 0.13 3.67
C VAL A 17 -8.96 -0.57 2.32
N HIS A 18 -9.43 0.08 1.27
CA HIS A 18 -9.44 -0.47 -0.08
C HIS A 18 -8.01 -0.78 -0.57
N GLY A 19 -7.68 -2.06 -0.69
CA GLY A 19 -6.35 -2.52 -1.13
C GLY A 19 -5.85 -1.87 -2.43
N PRO A 20 -6.67 -1.82 -3.51
CA PRO A 20 -6.28 -1.12 -4.74
C PRO A 20 -5.97 0.37 -4.55
N LEU A 21 -6.64 1.07 -3.61
CA LEU A 21 -6.28 2.45 -3.29
C LEU A 21 -4.89 2.50 -2.64
N THR A 22 -4.57 1.60 -1.72
CA THR A 22 -3.23 1.49 -1.13
C THR A 22 -2.17 1.24 -2.20
N ALA A 23 -2.45 0.40 -3.20
CA ALA A 23 -1.56 0.15 -4.32
C ALA A 23 -1.35 1.41 -5.19
N VAL A 24 -2.40 2.20 -5.44
CA VAL A 24 -2.28 3.47 -6.17
C VAL A 24 -1.50 4.50 -5.36
N LEU A 25 -1.67 4.55 -4.03
CA LEU A 25 -0.90 5.44 -3.16
C LEU A 25 0.60 5.10 -3.13
N LEU A 26 0.96 3.82 -3.23
CA LEU A 26 2.37 3.42 -3.38
C LEU A 26 2.94 3.82 -4.75
N MET A 27 2.17 3.68 -5.83
CA MET A 27 2.57 4.21 -7.15
C MET A 27 2.70 5.74 -7.15
N GLU A 28 1.80 6.45 -6.46
CA GLU A 28 1.88 7.89 -6.26
C GLU A 28 3.17 8.29 -5.54
N LEU A 29 3.61 7.50 -4.56
CA LEU A 29 4.88 7.72 -3.86
C LEU A 29 6.06 7.65 -4.83
N VAL A 30 6.09 6.66 -5.73
CA VAL A 30 7.12 6.56 -6.78
C VAL A 30 7.09 7.80 -7.68
N ARG A 31 5.93 8.14 -8.23
CA ARG A 31 5.78 9.27 -9.17
C ARG A 31 6.25 10.60 -8.58
N LYS A 32 6.14 10.78 -7.25
CA LYS A 32 6.59 12.00 -6.55
C LYS A 32 8.10 12.09 -6.36
N HIS A 33 8.81 10.96 -6.36
CA HIS A 33 10.22 10.91 -5.96
C HIS A 33 11.15 10.41 -7.07
N VAL A 34 10.60 9.85 -8.15
CA VAL A 34 11.34 9.29 -9.28
C VAL A 34 10.87 9.98 -10.56
N ASN A 35 11.83 10.44 -11.37
CA ASN A 35 11.54 11.14 -12.62
C ASN A 35 11.42 10.18 -13.81
N GLN A 36 12.00 9.00 -13.72
CA GLN A 36 11.92 7.96 -14.73
C GLN A 36 10.49 7.39 -14.82
N PRO A 37 9.98 7.13 -16.03
CA PRO A 37 8.72 6.41 -16.19
C PRO A 37 8.77 5.03 -15.54
N VAL A 38 7.64 4.59 -14.95
CA VAL A 38 7.50 3.21 -14.49
C VAL A 38 7.15 2.32 -15.68
N ARG A 39 7.97 1.29 -15.92
CA ARG A 39 7.80 0.27 -16.96
C ARG A 39 6.88 -0.85 -16.49
N GLU A 40 7.03 -1.26 -15.23
CA GLU A 40 6.30 -2.38 -14.65
C GLU A 40 5.98 -2.10 -13.19
N TYR A 41 4.80 -2.51 -12.74
CA TYR A 41 4.36 -2.34 -11.36
C TYR A 41 3.63 -3.58 -10.88
N SER A 42 4.06 -4.10 -9.72
CA SER A 42 3.43 -5.24 -9.08
C SER A 42 3.19 -4.93 -7.60
N PHE A 43 2.11 -5.50 -7.04
CA PHE A 43 1.81 -5.36 -5.61
C PHE A 43 1.15 -6.61 -5.07
N ARG A 44 1.25 -6.80 -3.75
CA ARG A 44 0.67 -7.91 -3.01
C ARG A 44 0.16 -7.42 -1.67
N GLY A 45 -1.13 -7.66 -1.39
CA GLY A 45 -1.69 -7.51 -0.05
C GLY A 45 -1.20 -8.64 0.86
N LEU A 46 -0.73 -8.28 2.04
CA LEU A 46 -0.16 -9.20 3.05
C LEU A 46 -0.98 -9.19 4.34
N ALA A 47 -1.52 -8.04 4.72
CA ALA A 47 -2.41 -7.88 5.88
C ALA A 47 -3.43 -6.74 5.63
N PRO A 48 -4.61 -6.75 6.27
CA PRO A 48 -5.58 -5.67 6.14
C PRO A 48 -5.10 -4.39 6.83
N LEU A 49 -5.40 -3.23 6.21
CA LEU A 49 -5.40 -1.93 6.88
C LEU A 49 -6.82 -1.58 7.29
N PHE A 50 -6.98 -0.90 8.42
CA PHE A 50 -8.28 -0.45 8.92
C PHE A 50 -8.31 1.07 9.06
N ASP A 51 -9.50 1.65 9.00
CA ASP A 51 -9.73 3.10 9.11
C ASP A 51 -9.60 3.68 10.54
N LEU A 52 -8.90 2.97 11.42
CA LEU A 52 -8.79 3.28 12.85
C LEU A 52 -7.56 4.12 13.19
N ALA A 53 -6.55 4.13 12.32
CA ALA A 53 -5.29 4.82 12.55
C ALA A 53 -4.55 5.10 11.23
N PRO A 54 -3.63 6.09 11.21
CA PRO A 54 -2.77 6.31 10.06
C PRO A 54 -1.87 5.10 9.77
N PHE A 55 -1.56 4.90 8.50
CA PHE A 55 -0.53 3.97 8.04
C PHE A 55 0.54 4.77 7.28
N ARG A 56 1.73 4.17 7.11
CA ARG A 56 2.87 4.81 6.45
C ARG A 56 3.11 4.17 5.10
N LEU A 57 3.57 4.97 4.14
CA LEU A 57 4.08 4.51 2.86
C LEU A 57 5.58 4.73 2.85
N ALA A 58 6.34 3.70 2.46
CA ALA A 58 7.78 3.76 2.35
C ALA A 58 8.22 3.20 0.99
N GLY A 59 9.35 3.70 0.50
CA GLY A 59 9.97 3.20 -0.72
C GLY A 59 11.48 3.35 -0.67
N THR A 60 12.18 2.36 -1.21
CA THR A 60 13.63 2.38 -1.39
C THR A 60 13.94 2.20 -2.87
N ALA A 61 14.59 3.21 -3.47
CA ALA A 61 15.04 3.14 -4.84
C ALA A 61 16.43 2.47 -4.90
N ASP A 62 16.59 1.52 -5.81
CA ASP A 62 17.84 0.81 -6.06
C ASP A 62 17.92 0.44 -7.55
N ASP A 63 19.08 0.69 -8.17
CA ASP A 63 19.42 0.44 -9.58
C ASP A 63 18.25 0.15 -10.54
N GLY A 64 17.52 1.20 -10.94
CA GLY A 64 16.43 1.08 -11.93
C GLY A 64 15.12 0.48 -11.39
N ALA A 65 15.01 0.24 -10.09
CA ALA A 65 13.80 -0.26 -9.44
C ALA A 65 13.49 0.48 -8.13
N VAL A 66 12.25 0.32 -7.65
CA VAL A 66 11.80 0.81 -6.35
C VAL A 66 11.06 -0.30 -5.62
N THR A 67 11.52 -0.65 -4.43
CA THR A 67 10.80 -1.51 -3.49
C THR A 67 9.92 -0.65 -2.59
N LEU A 68 8.69 -1.08 -2.33
CA LEU A 68 7.64 -0.24 -1.73
C LEU A 68 6.87 -1.03 -0.66
N GLU A 69 6.48 -0.34 0.41
CA GLU A 69 5.72 -0.93 1.50
C GLU A 69 4.67 0.03 2.05
N ALA A 70 3.46 -0.49 2.31
CA ALA A 70 2.49 0.15 3.18
C ALA A 70 2.54 -0.52 4.56
N LEU A 71 2.91 0.25 5.57
CA LEU A 71 3.13 -0.21 6.95
C LEU A 71 1.96 0.23 7.83
N GLY A 72 1.34 -0.72 8.53
CA GLY A 72 0.34 -0.45 9.54
C GLY A 72 0.88 0.38 10.73
N PRO A 73 0.00 0.80 11.65
CA PRO A 73 0.38 1.59 12.82
C PRO A 73 1.41 0.91 13.73
N ASP A 74 1.41 -0.43 13.75
CA ASP A 74 2.31 -1.31 14.48
C ASP A 74 3.61 -1.61 13.73
N GLY A 75 3.75 -1.12 12.49
CA GLY A 75 4.89 -1.41 11.62
C GLY A 75 4.74 -2.68 10.79
N THR A 76 3.63 -3.41 10.87
CA THR A 76 3.39 -4.60 10.04
C THR A 76 3.23 -4.19 8.58
N THR A 77 3.92 -4.86 7.65
CA THR A 77 3.73 -4.65 6.22
C THR A 77 2.37 -5.17 5.78
N ALA A 78 1.45 -4.27 5.48
CA ALA A 78 0.11 -4.58 4.99
C ALA A 78 0.10 -4.81 3.47
N MET A 79 0.96 -4.13 2.74
CA MET A 79 1.13 -4.31 1.30
C MET A 79 2.59 -4.11 0.91
N SER A 80 3.12 -5.01 0.09
CA SER A 80 4.40 -4.84 -0.59
C SER A 80 4.16 -4.53 -2.07
N ALA A 81 4.99 -3.69 -2.67
CA ALA A 81 4.98 -3.44 -4.11
C ALA A 81 6.40 -3.30 -4.67
N SER A 82 6.53 -3.47 -5.98
CA SER A 82 7.75 -3.16 -6.74
C SER A 82 7.40 -2.36 -7.99
N ALA A 83 8.26 -1.41 -8.33
CA ALA A 83 8.20 -0.67 -9.58
C ALA A 83 9.53 -0.80 -10.31
N GLU A 84 9.50 -1.22 -11.58
CA GLU A 84 10.67 -1.17 -12.45
C GLU A 84 10.62 0.10 -13.30
N LEU A 85 11.74 0.80 -13.38
CA LEU A 85 11.87 2.08 -14.09
C LEU A 85 12.33 1.83 -15.53
N ALA A 86 11.88 2.69 -16.43
CA ALA A 86 12.42 2.71 -17.79
C ALA A 86 13.89 3.16 -17.77
N VAL A 87 14.66 2.62 -18.72
CA VAL A 87 16.07 2.95 -18.97
C VAL A 87 16.20 4.34 -19.59
#